data_AF-X0Y4L7-F1
#
_entry.id   AF-X0Y4L7-F1
#
_cell.length_a   1.000
_cell.length_b   1.000
_cell.length_c   1.000
_cell.angle_alpha   90.00
_cell.angle_beta   90.00
_cell.angle_gamma   90.00
#
_symmetry.space_group_name_H-M   'P 1'
#
loop_
_entity.id
_entity.type
_entity.pdbx_description
1 polymer ?
#
loop_
_entity_poly.entity_id
_entity_poly.type
_entity_poly.pdbx_seq_one_letter_code
_entity_poly.pdbx_strand_id
1 'polypeptide(L)'
;IGLTRTEHMFFEGDRIIAMREMILAEDAKGRKKALAKLLPLQRRDFIGIFKALKGRPATIRLLDPPLHEFLPHDAKGQQEMAKVMKVPVSKIKALVDSMHEFNPMLGLRGCRLGITLPEITAMQARAIFEAAFAVKGAKAEIMVPLVGHAKELAHQKQVILDTLAEVMARKKVKKVPFEYKIGTMIEVPRGALTADEVAEHAEFFSFGTNDLTQMGCGFSRDD
;
A
#
# COMPACT_ATOMS: atom_id res chain seq x y z
N ILE A 1 0.95 -17.50 -2.90
CA ILE A 1 2.02 -16.60 -2.39
C ILE A 1 1.52 -16.04 -1.08
N GLY A 2 2.23 -16.23 0.03
CA GLY A 2 1.80 -15.73 1.35
C GLY A 2 2.14 -14.25 1.63
N LEU A 3 3.00 -13.64 0.81
CA LEU A 3 3.33 -12.21 0.89
C LEU A 3 3.87 -11.69 -0.45
N THR A 4 3.10 -10.85 -1.13
CA THR A 4 3.55 -9.98 -2.23
C THR A 4 3.69 -8.57 -1.68
N ARG A 5 4.93 -8.06 -1.65
CA ARG A 5 5.26 -6.70 -1.20
C ARG A 5 5.11 -5.71 -2.34
N THR A 6 4.22 -4.73 -2.20
CA THR A 6 3.90 -3.78 -3.27
C THR A 6 4.88 -2.63 -3.38
N GLU A 7 5.61 -2.33 -2.31
CA GLU A 7 6.65 -1.31 -2.25
C GLU A 7 7.73 -1.49 -3.34
N HIS A 8 8.16 -2.74 -3.57
CA HIS A 8 9.12 -3.07 -4.64
C HIS A 8 8.59 -2.78 -6.05
N MET A 9 7.27 -2.62 -6.20
CA MET A 9 6.65 -2.28 -7.48
C MET A 9 6.71 -0.77 -7.77
N PHE A 10 7.28 0.07 -6.90
CA PHE A 10 7.32 1.53 -7.08
C PHE A 10 8.72 2.12 -7.25
N PHE A 11 9.80 1.38 -6.94
CA PHE A 11 11.15 1.94 -6.91
C PHE A 11 11.81 2.12 -8.29
N GLU A 12 11.27 1.54 -9.35
CA GLU A 12 11.93 1.49 -10.66
C GLU A 12 11.38 2.51 -11.68
N GLY A 13 12.28 3.17 -12.41
CA GLY A 13 11.97 3.91 -13.64
C GLY A 13 10.86 4.96 -13.50
N ASP A 14 9.86 4.93 -14.37
CA ASP A 14 8.75 5.90 -14.35
C ASP A 14 7.87 5.83 -13.09
N ARG A 15 7.99 4.74 -12.32
CA ARG A 15 7.17 4.49 -11.12
C ARG A 15 7.60 5.35 -9.95
N ILE A 16 8.91 5.48 -9.74
CA ILE A 16 9.42 6.33 -8.66
C ILE A 16 9.08 7.80 -8.93
N ILE A 17 9.04 8.20 -10.20
CA ILE A 17 8.62 9.55 -10.60
C ILE A 17 7.15 9.78 -10.23
N ALA A 18 6.25 8.87 -10.61
CA ALA A 18 4.83 9.02 -10.28
C ALA A 18 4.57 8.94 -8.75
N MET A 19 5.35 8.16 -8.01
CA MET A 19 5.29 8.15 -6.53
C MET A 19 5.72 9.50 -5.95
N ARG A 20 6.84 10.06 -6.42
CA ARG A 20 7.34 11.38 -6.00
C ARG A 20 6.37 12.51 -6.34
N GLU A 21 5.72 12.46 -7.50
CA GLU A 21 4.65 13.41 -7.85
C GLU A 21 3.46 13.32 -6.89
N MET A 22 3.10 12.11 -6.44
CA MET A 22 2.05 11.91 -5.44
C MET A 22 2.46 12.52 -4.10
N ILE A 23 3.70 12.30 -3.65
CA ILE A 23 4.20 12.86 -2.39
C ILE A 23 4.25 14.39 -2.43
N LEU A 24 4.58 14.99 -3.58
CA LEU A 24 4.61 16.45 -3.76
C LEU A 24 3.24 17.12 -3.83
N ALA A 25 2.17 16.35 -4.06
CA ALA A 25 0.86 16.92 -4.34
C ALA A 25 0.22 17.51 -3.07
N GLU A 26 -0.19 18.77 -3.17
CA GLU A 26 -0.73 19.56 -2.05
C GLU A 26 -2.15 19.13 -1.64
N ASP A 27 -2.90 18.48 -2.55
CA ASP A 27 -4.28 18.07 -2.31
C ASP A 27 -4.58 16.64 -2.82
N ALA A 28 -5.74 16.13 -2.43
CA ALA A 28 -6.20 14.79 -2.82
C ALA A 28 -6.40 14.67 -4.35
N LYS A 29 -6.71 15.77 -5.04
CA LYS A 29 -6.92 15.78 -6.50
C LYS A 29 -5.60 15.56 -7.24
N GLY A 30 -4.54 16.25 -6.82
CA GLY A 30 -3.18 16.09 -7.30
C GLY A 30 -2.66 14.68 -7.03
N ARG A 31 -2.86 14.17 -5.81
CA ARG A 31 -2.49 12.79 -5.45
C ARG A 31 -3.19 11.76 -6.33
N LYS A 32 -4.51 11.87 -6.53
CA LYS A 32 -5.26 10.98 -7.44
C LYS A 32 -4.74 11.03 -8.88
N LYS A 33 -4.33 12.20 -9.37
CA LYS A 33 -3.75 12.36 -10.71
C LYS A 33 -2.41 11.63 -10.84
N ALA A 34 -1.53 11.75 -9.85
CA ALA A 34 -0.26 11.03 -9.83
C ALA A 34 -0.46 9.51 -9.70
N LEU A 35 -1.34 9.08 -8.79
CA LEU A 35 -1.72 7.68 -8.58
C LEU A 35 -2.34 7.03 -9.84
N ALA A 36 -3.06 7.80 -10.66
CA ALA A 36 -3.60 7.30 -11.93
C ALA A 36 -2.51 6.86 -12.92
N LYS A 37 -1.28 7.41 -12.82
CA LYS A 37 -0.13 6.96 -13.62
C LYS A 37 0.42 5.62 -13.14
N LEU A 38 0.33 5.33 -11.83
CA LEU A 38 0.78 4.08 -11.23
C LEU A 38 -0.19 2.92 -11.49
N LEU A 39 -1.50 3.20 -11.52
CA LEU A 39 -2.54 2.21 -11.72
C LEU A 39 -2.29 1.21 -12.88
N PRO A 40 -2.03 1.64 -14.14
CA PRO A 40 -1.81 0.69 -15.24
C PRO A 40 -0.56 -0.17 -15.07
N LEU A 41 0.48 0.37 -14.43
CA LEU A 41 1.75 -0.32 -14.19
C LEU A 41 1.57 -1.42 -13.14
N GLN A 42 0.95 -1.07 -12.01
CA GLN A 42 0.68 -2.02 -10.93
C GLN A 42 -0.30 -3.12 -11.36
N ARG A 43 -1.36 -2.73 -12.09
CA ARG A 43 -2.33 -3.68 -12.67
C ARG A 43 -1.65 -4.68 -13.59
N ARG A 44 -0.71 -4.25 -14.43
CA ARG A 44 0.04 -5.15 -15.32
C ARG A 44 0.83 -6.18 -14.51
N ASP A 45 1.50 -5.76 -13.45
CA ASP A 45 2.30 -6.66 -12.63
C ASP A 45 1.41 -7.69 -11.90
N PHE A 46 0.27 -7.27 -11.35
CA PHE A 46 -0.69 -8.19 -10.74
C PHE A 46 -1.29 -9.17 -11.75
N ILE A 47 -1.56 -8.76 -13.00
CA ILE A 47 -1.97 -9.69 -14.06
C ILE A 47 -0.89 -10.75 -14.27
N GLY A 48 0.39 -10.35 -14.31
CA GLY A 48 1.52 -11.28 -14.41
C GLY A 48 1.55 -12.28 -13.25
N ILE A 49 1.41 -11.78 -12.01
CA ILE A 49 1.38 -12.60 -10.79
C ILE A 49 0.21 -13.60 -10.83
N PHE A 50 -1.02 -13.14 -11.09
CA PHE A 50 -2.18 -14.04 -11.14
C PHE A 50 -2.06 -15.09 -12.24
N LYS A 51 -1.53 -14.74 -13.42
CA LYS A 51 -1.25 -15.69 -14.50
C LYS A 51 -0.24 -16.76 -14.08
N ALA A 52 0.86 -16.34 -13.43
CA ALA A 52 1.89 -17.26 -12.96
C ALA A 52 1.37 -18.24 -11.90
N LEU A 53 0.40 -17.80 -11.09
CA LEU A 53 -0.15 -18.60 -9.99
C LEU A 53 -1.16 -19.67 -10.42
N LYS A 54 -1.71 -19.60 -11.63
CA LYS A 54 -2.60 -20.63 -12.20
C LYS A 54 -3.70 -21.11 -11.23
N GLY A 55 -4.39 -20.16 -10.59
CA GLY A 55 -5.49 -20.44 -9.66
C GLY A 55 -5.10 -20.58 -8.19
N ARG A 56 -3.81 -20.48 -7.84
CA ARG A 56 -3.35 -20.39 -6.44
C ARG A 56 -3.54 -18.97 -5.88
N PRO A 57 -3.79 -18.81 -4.56
CA PRO A 57 -4.00 -17.50 -3.95
C PRO A 57 -2.75 -16.62 -3.97
N ALA A 58 -2.96 -15.31 -4.15
CA ALA A 58 -1.95 -14.27 -4.02
C ALA A 58 -2.30 -13.33 -2.85
N THR A 59 -1.59 -13.46 -1.74
CA THR A 59 -1.64 -12.48 -0.65
C THR A 59 -0.81 -11.26 -1.01
N ILE A 60 -1.45 -10.12 -1.17
CA ILE A 60 -0.87 -8.84 -1.61
C ILE A 60 -0.97 -7.87 -0.43
N ARG A 61 0.20 -7.49 0.09
CA ARG A 61 0.30 -6.49 1.16
C ARG A 61 0.24 -5.09 0.54
N LEU A 62 -0.66 -4.27 1.07
CA LEU A 62 -0.73 -2.85 0.70
C LEU A 62 0.56 -2.13 1.08
N LEU A 63 0.72 -0.89 0.59
CA LEU A 63 1.93 -0.10 0.81
C LEU A 63 2.24 -0.01 2.31
N ASP A 64 3.45 -0.42 2.66
CA ASP A 64 3.93 -0.50 4.03
C ASP A 64 4.94 0.57 4.41
N PRO A 65 5.99 0.90 3.63
CA PRO A 65 7.02 1.84 4.08
C PRO A 65 6.51 3.29 4.17
N PRO A 66 7.13 4.11 5.03
CA PRO A 66 6.87 5.55 5.09
C PRO A 66 7.28 6.23 3.78
N LEU A 67 6.66 7.39 3.50
CA LEU A 67 6.84 8.07 2.22
C LEU A 67 8.26 8.61 1.99
N HIS A 68 9.02 8.89 3.06
CA HIS A 68 10.38 9.39 2.94
C HIS A 68 11.34 8.40 2.27
N GLU A 69 11.06 7.08 2.30
CA GLU A 69 11.87 6.08 1.60
C GLU A 69 11.85 6.24 0.07
N PHE A 70 10.85 6.93 -0.49
CA PHE A 70 10.76 7.21 -1.92
C PHE A 70 11.45 8.53 -2.33
N LEU A 71 11.95 9.29 -1.35
CA LEU A 71 12.60 10.58 -1.56
C LEU A 71 14.14 10.43 -1.59
N PRO A 72 14.85 11.23 -2.41
CA PRO A 72 16.30 11.23 -2.41
C PRO A 72 16.84 11.93 -1.15
N HIS A 73 17.78 11.28 -0.46
CA HIS A 73 18.43 11.83 0.74
C HIS A 73 19.66 12.68 0.42
N ASP A 74 20.27 12.51 -0.75
CA ASP A 74 21.47 13.23 -1.17
C ASP A 74 21.14 14.51 -1.95
N ALA A 75 22.04 15.50 -1.85
CA ALA A 75 21.83 16.80 -2.50
C ALA A 75 21.71 16.70 -4.03
N LYS A 76 22.42 15.75 -4.65
CA LYS A 76 22.37 15.55 -6.11
C LYS A 76 21.03 14.95 -6.53
N GLY A 77 20.56 13.90 -5.84
CA GLY A 77 19.23 13.32 -6.09
C GLY A 77 18.09 14.31 -5.88
N GLN A 78 18.18 15.18 -4.88
CA GLN A 78 17.19 16.24 -4.66
C GLN A 78 17.17 17.27 -5.79
N GLN A 79 18.34 17.65 -6.34
CA GLN A 79 18.42 18.55 -7.49
C GLN A 79 17.83 17.91 -8.76
N GLU A 80 18.11 16.63 -8.99
CA GLU A 80 17.55 15.87 -10.11
C GLU A 80 16.02 15.78 -10.00
N MET A 81 15.50 15.45 -8.82
CA MET A 81 14.07 15.42 -8.55
C MET A 81 13.42 16.79 -8.78
N ALA A 82 14.02 17.88 -8.30
CA ALA A 82 13.52 19.24 -8.53
C ALA A 82 13.39 19.58 -10.03
N LYS A 83 14.37 19.18 -10.84
CA LYS A 83 14.35 19.36 -12.31
C LYS A 83 13.22 18.57 -12.96
N VAL A 84 13.06 17.29 -12.60
CA VAL A 84 12.00 16.41 -13.14
C VAL A 84 10.62 16.92 -12.76
N MET A 85 10.44 17.32 -11.49
CA MET A 85 9.17 17.79 -10.94
C MET A 85 8.86 19.25 -11.29
N LYS A 86 9.81 19.98 -11.88
CA LYS A 86 9.70 21.40 -12.24
C LYS A 86 9.32 22.29 -11.04
N VAL A 87 9.97 22.04 -9.90
CA VAL A 87 9.80 22.85 -8.68
C VAL A 87 11.17 23.31 -8.15
N PRO A 88 11.23 24.36 -7.32
CA PRO A 88 12.47 24.77 -6.68
C PRO A 88 13.07 23.67 -5.79
N VAL A 89 14.40 23.54 -5.78
CA VAL A 89 15.12 22.58 -4.91
C VAL A 89 14.79 22.81 -3.43
N SER A 90 14.55 24.06 -3.02
CA SER A 90 14.12 24.39 -1.65
C SER A 90 12.81 23.72 -1.25
N LYS A 91 11.86 23.56 -2.19
CA LYS A 91 10.60 22.84 -1.94
C LYS A 91 10.84 21.35 -1.71
N ILE A 92 11.76 20.74 -2.46
CA ILE A 92 12.15 19.33 -2.27
C ILE A 92 12.83 19.13 -0.92
N LYS A 93 13.77 20.02 -0.55
CA LYS A 93 14.45 19.98 0.75
C LYS A 93 13.46 20.08 1.91
N ALA A 94 12.60 21.10 1.90
CA ALA A 94 11.58 21.29 2.93
C ALA A 94 10.66 20.05 3.05
N LEU A 95 10.30 19.42 1.93
CA LEU A 95 9.50 18.19 1.93
C LEU A 95 10.25 17.02 2.59
N VAL A 96 11.49 16.76 2.19
CA VAL A 96 12.34 15.72 2.78
C VAL A 96 12.50 15.93 4.29
N ASP A 97 12.80 17.15 4.71
CA ASP A 97 12.98 17.50 6.12
C ASP A 97 11.66 17.34 6.90
N SER A 98 10.52 17.71 6.31
CA SER A 98 9.20 17.58 6.94
C SER A 98 8.74 16.12 7.12
N MET A 99 9.27 15.20 6.31
CA MET A 99 8.96 13.77 6.37
C MET A 99 10.02 12.97 7.13
N HIS A 100 11.04 13.64 7.69
CA HIS A 100 12.01 13.02 8.55
C HIS A 100 11.35 12.58 9.86
N GLU A 101 11.53 11.31 10.21
CA GLU A 101 11.01 10.73 11.44
C GLU A 101 12.18 10.21 12.28
N PHE A 102 12.12 10.43 13.60
CA PHE A 102 13.13 9.92 14.52
C PHE A 102 13.21 8.38 14.51
N ASN A 103 12.06 7.70 14.37
CA ASN A 103 11.97 6.24 14.34
C ASN A 103 11.04 5.79 13.20
N PRO A 104 11.53 5.68 11.95
CA PRO A 104 10.73 5.31 10.78
C PRO A 104 9.97 3.98 10.94
N MET A 105 10.52 3.02 11.69
CA MET A 105 9.87 1.74 11.99
C MET A 105 8.49 1.92 12.65
N LEU A 106 8.34 2.94 13.50
CA LEU A 106 7.12 3.22 14.27
C LEU A 106 6.34 4.45 13.75
N GLY A 107 6.74 5.00 12.61
CA GLY A 107 6.22 6.26 12.07
C GLY A 107 4.90 6.16 11.30
N LEU A 108 4.71 7.12 10.39
CA LEU A 108 3.55 7.24 9.51
C LEU A 108 3.70 6.30 8.30
N ARG A 109 3.34 5.05 8.52
CA ARG A 109 3.47 3.96 7.54
C ARG A 109 2.29 2.99 7.60
N GLY A 110 2.26 1.98 6.72
CA GLY A 110 1.24 0.94 6.70
C GLY A 110 -0.21 1.44 6.71
N CYS A 111 -1.08 0.85 7.54
CA CYS A 111 -2.48 1.25 7.61
C CYS A 111 -2.69 2.72 8.01
N ARG A 112 -1.77 3.32 8.78
CA ARG A 112 -1.86 4.73 9.21
C ARG A 112 -1.74 5.66 8.02
N LEU A 113 -0.81 5.36 7.11
CA LEU A 113 -0.68 6.07 5.85
C LEU A 113 -1.94 5.89 5.00
N GLY A 114 -2.46 4.67 4.88
CA GLY A 114 -3.71 4.41 4.16
C GLY A 114 -4.96 5.05 4.78
N ILE A 115 -4.95 5.37 6.08
CA ILE A 115 -6.04 6.11 6.75
C ILE A 115 -5.95 7.60 6.42
N THR A 116 -4.75 8.17 6.52
CA THR A 116 -4.52 9.59 6.22
C THR A 116 -4.67 9.92 4.74
N LEU A 117 -4.27 9.00 3.85
CA LEU A 117 -4.28 9.14 2.40
C LEU A 117 -5.00 7.95 1.75
N PRO A 118 -6.34 7.82 1.91
CA PRO A 118 -7.11 6.66 1.46
C PRO A 118 -7.06 6.42 -0.05
N GLU A 119 -6.76 7.44 -0.85
CA GLU A 119 -6.53 7.31 -2.28
C GLU A 119 -5.38 6.35 -2.64
N ILE A 120 -4.39 6.16 -1.76
CA ILE A 120 -3.30 5.18 -1.97
C ILE A 120 -3.87 3.77 -1.92
N THR A 121 -4.59 3.43 -0.85
CA THR A 121 -5.28 2.14 -0.69
C THR A 121 -6.26 1.89 -1.83
N ALA A 122 -7.05 2.90 -2.19
CA ALA A 122 -8.02 2.80 -3.29
C ALA A 122 -7.34 2.51 -4.63
N MET A 123 -6.20 3.16 -4.93
CA MET A 123 -5.46 2.88 -6.16
C MET A 123 -4.93 1.44 -6.20
N GLN A 124 -4.34 0.96 -5.10
CA GLN A 124 -3.80 -0.40 -5.04
C GLN A 124 -4.92 -1.46 -5.11
N ALA A 125 -5.98 -1.30 -4.33
CA ALA A 125 -7.15 -2.18 -4.37
C ALA A 125 -7.73 -2.23 -5.79
N ARG A 126 -7.85 -1.08 -6.46
CA ARG A 126 -8.31 -1.01 -7.84
C ARG A 126 -7.40 -1.77 -8.80
N ALA A 127 -6.08 -1.61 -8.68
CA ALA A 127 -5.13 -2.34 -9.51
C ALA A 127 -5.26 -3.86 -9.33
N ILE A 128 -5.40 -4.32 -8.07
CA ILE A 128 -5.60 -5.74 -7.72
C ILE A 128 -6.90 -6.26 -8.34
N PHE A 129 -8.03 -5.59 -8.12
CA PHE A 129 -9.32 -6.03 -8.64
C PHE A 129 -9.37 -6.00 -10.17
N GLU A 130 -8.91 -4.93 -10.82
CA GLU A 130 -8.88 -4.87 -12.27
C GLU A 130 -7.99 -5.96 -12.88
N ALA A 131 -6.90 -6.33 -12.21
CA ALA A 131 -6.04 -7.45 -12.60
C ALA A 131 -6.73 -8.81 -12.40
N ALA A 132 -7.39 -9.02 -11.26
CA ALA A 132 -8.13 -10.25 -10.97
C ALA A 132 -9.30 -10.45 -11.97
N PHE A 133 -9.98 -9.37 -12.37
CA PHE A 133 -10.97 -9.40 -13.45
C PHE A 133 -10.40 -9.87 -14.78
N ALA A 134 -9.13 -9.57 -15.07
CA ALA A 134 -8.49 -9.90 -16.33
C ALA A 134 -7.95 -11.34 -16.40
N VAL A 135 -7.91 -12.06 -15.27
CA VAL A 135 -7.32 -13.40 -15.17
C VAL A 135 -8.34 -14.39 -14.61
N LYS A 136 -8.83 -15.30 -15.45
CA LYS A 136 -9.78 -16.33 -15.04
C LYS A 136 -9.18 -17.23 -13.94
N GLY A 137 -9.95 -17.43 -12.86
CA GLY A 137 -9.52 -18.23 -11.71
C GLY A 137 -8.57 -17.49 -10.76
N ALA A 138 -8.39 -16.18 -10.91
CA ALA A 138 -7.64 -15.39 -9.92
C ALA A 138 -8.23 -15.54 -8.51
N LYS A 139 -7.35 -15.56 -7.52
CA LYS A 139 -7.69 -15.59 -6.09
C LYS A 139 -6.86 -14.53 -5.38
N ALA A 140 -7.49 -13.42 -5.01
CA ALA A 140 -6.82 -12.23 -4.47
C ALA A 140 -7.02 -12.10 -2.96
N GLU A 141 -5.94 -12.12 -2.19
CA GLU A 141 -6.00 -11.87 -0.74
C GLU A 141 -5.36 -10.50 -0.48
N ILE A 142 -6.14 -9.51 -0.06
CA ILE A 142 -5.66 -8.15 0.20
C ILE A 142 -5.33 -8.04 1.68
N MET A 143 -4.09 -7.70 1.99
CA MET A 143 -3.58 -7.67 3.35
C MET A 143 -3.21 -6.25 3.77
N VAL A 144 -3.84 -5.78 4.85
CA VAL A 144 -3.57 -4.48 5.46
C VAL A 144 -2.42 -4.62 6.47
N PRO A 145 -1.28 -3.92 6.28
CA PRO A 145 -0.15 -3.96 7.22
C PRO A 145 -0.36 -3.06 8.44
N LEU A 146 0.40 -3.34 9.51
CA LEU A 146 0.59 -2.53 10.70
C LEU A 146 -0.65 -2.24 11.56
N VAL A 147 -1.68 -3.08 11.47
CA VAL A 147 -2.93 -2.90 12.23
C VAL A 147 -2.69 -3.17 13.72
N GLY A 148 -3.04 -2.19 14.57
CA GLY A 148 -3.01 -2.30 16.02
C GLY A 148 -4.40 -2.24 16.67
N HIS A 149 -5.44 -1.82 15.94
CA HIS A 149 -6.82 -1.72 16.41
C HIS A 149 -7.83 -2.13 15.33
N ALA A 150 -8.89 -2.85 15.71
CA ALA A 150 -10.00 -3.25 14.83
C ALA A 150 -10.54 -2.12 13.92
N LYS A 151 -10.68 -0.89 14.43
CA LYS A 151 -11.17 0.26 13.66
C LYS A 151 -10.24 0.68 12.51
N GLU A 152 -8.94 0.48 12.64
CA GLU A 152 -7.98 0.75 11.57
C GLU A 152 -8.20 -0.22 10.40
N LEU A 153 -8.40 -1.50 10.71
CA LEU A 153 -8.74 -2.51 9.71
C LEU A 153 -10.13 -2.27 9.11
N ALA A 154 -11.12 -1.94 9.93
CA ALA A 154 -12.47 -1.61 9.46
C ALA A 154 -12.45 -0.46 8.44
N HIS A 155 -11.70 0.60 8.73
CA HIS A 155 -11.52 1.73 7.82
C HIS A 155 -10.90 1.28 6.48
N GLN A 156 -9.77 0.58 6.51
CA GLN A 156 -9.10 0.13 5.29
C GLN A 156 -9.98 -0.85 4.49
N LYS A 157 -10.68 -1.76 5.17
CA LYS A 157 -11.65 -2.67 4.56
C LYS A 157 -12.75 -1.92 3.83
N GLN A 158 -13.29 -0.85 4.43
CA GLN A 158 -14.31 -0.03 3.78
C GLN A 158 -13.79 0.61 2.49
N VAL A 159 -12.59 1.21 2.51
CA VAL A 159 -11.96 1.80 1.30
C VAL A 159 -11.78 0.75 0.20
N ILE A 160 -11.36 -0.47 0.55
CA ILE A 160 -11.19 -1.58 -0.39
C ILE A 160 -12.55 -1.99 -0.99
N LEU A 161 -13.59 -2.14 -0.16
CA LEU A 161 -14.93 -2.54 -0.61
C LEU A 161 -15.59 -1.47 -1.49
N ASP A 162 -15.46 -0.19 -1.13
CA ASP A 162 -15.96 0.92 -1.94
C ASP A 162 -15.28 0.93 -3.32
N THR A 163 -13.96 0.69 -3.34
CA THR A 163 -13.19 0.56 -4.59
C THR A 163 -13.67 -0.62 -5.43
N LEU A 164 -13.96 -1.77 -4.82
CA LEU A 164 -14.52 -2.92 -5.52
C LEU A 164 -15.88 -2.57 -6.15
N ALA A 165 -16.76 -1.91 -5.40
CA ALA A 165 -18.06 -1.46 -5.89
C ALA A 165 -17.92 -0.52 -7.09
N GLU A 166 -16.98 0.42 -7.06
CA GLU A 166 -16.68 1.28 -8.21
C GLU A 166 -16.19 0.48 -9.43
N VAL A 167 -15.27 -0.47 -9.25
CA VAL A 167 -14.75 -1.30 -10.35
C VAL A 167 -15.87 -2.15 -10.95
N MET A 168 -16.72 -2.73 -10.11
CA MET A 168 -17.90 -3.51 -10.51
C MET A 168 -18.88 -2.66 -11.35
N ALA A 169 -19.19 -1.45 -10.88
CA ALA A 169 -20.07 -0.51 -11.58
C ALA A 169 -19.49 -0.10 -12.96
N ARG A 170 -18.20 0.24 -13.03
CA ARG A 170 -17.51 0.58 -14.29
C ARG A 170 -17.51 -0.58 -15.28
N LYS A 171 -17.37 -1.82 -14.79
CA LYS A 171 -17.41 -3.04 -15.62
C LYS A 171 -18.83 -3.54 -15.91
N LYS A 172 -19.87 -2.91 -15.35
CA LYS A 172 -21.29 -3.29 -15.49
C LYS A 172 -21.57 -4.74 -15.10
N VAL A 173 -20.91 -5.23 -14.05
CA VAL A 173 -21.10 -6.59 -13.52
C VAL A 173 -21.83 -6.55 -12.19
N LYS A 174 -22.70 -7.55 -11.93
CA LYS A 174 -23.50 -7.65 -10.70
C LYS A 174 -22.88 -8.55 -9.63
N LYS A 175 -21.96 -9.45 -10.02
CA LYS A 175 -21.26 -10.37 -9.12
C LYS A 175 -19.76 -10.39 -9.44
N VAL A 176 -18.94 -10.53 -8.40
CA VAL A 176 -17.49 -10.63 -8.53
C VAL A 176 -17.15 -11.99 -9.17
N PRO A 177 -16.41 -12.05 -10.29
CA PRO A 177 -16.15 -13.30 -11.02
C PRO A 177 -14.89 -14.05 -10.54
N PHE A 178 -14.31 -13.63 -9.42
CA PHE A 178 -13.10 -14.20 -8.83
C PHE A 178 -13.24 -14.28 -7.30
N GLU A 179 -12.43 -15.11 -6.66
CA GLU A 179 -12.37 -15.17 -5.20
C GLU A 179 -11.49 -14.04 -4.67
N TYR A 180 -11.94 -13.39 -3.59
CA TYR A 180 -11.08 -12.48 -2.85
C TYR A 180 -11.34 -12.57 -1.35
N LYS A 181 -10.35 -12.16 -0.56
CA LYS A 181 -10.45 -12.01 0.89
C LYS A 181 -9.75 -10.73 1.31
N ILE A 182 -10.22 -10.11 2.39
CA ILE A 182 -9.55 -8.98 3.04
C ILE A 182 -9.10 -9.44 4.43
N GLY A 183 -7.81 -9.32 4.70
CA GLY A 183 -7.22 -9.71 5.97
C GLY A 183 -6.17 -8.71 6.42
N THR A 184 -5.43 -9.08 7.45
CA THR A 184 -4.44 -8.20 8.05
C THR A 184 -3.18 -8.95 8.46
N MET A 185 -2.09 -8.20 8.51
CA MET A 185 -0.86 -8.65 9.11
C MET A 185 -0.92 -8.40 10.63
N ILE A 186 -0.71 -9.45 11.43
CA ILE A 186 -0.56 -9.35 12.88
C ILE A 186 0.92 -9.15 13.17
N GLU A 187 1.29 -7.89 13.31
CA GLU A 187 2.68 -7.46 13.49
C GLU A 187 2.88 -6.35 14.52
N VAL A 188 1.78 -5.82 15.08
CA VAL A 188 1.80 -4.91 16.23
C VAL A 188 1.33 -5.71 17.45
N PRO A 189 2.04 -5.69 18.60
CA PRO A 189 1.65 -6.44 19.79
C PRO A 189 0.20 -6.21 20.22
N ARG A 190 -0.29 -4.96 20.14
CA ARG A 190 -1.69 -4.62 20.43
C ARG A 190 -2.68 -5.36 19.51
N GLY A 191 -2.37 -5.50 18.23
CA GLY A 191 -3.21 -6.24 17.28
C GLY A 191 -3.32 -7.73 17.61
N ALA A 192 -2.28 -8.31 18.23
CA ALA A 192 -2.34 -9.68 18.76
C ALA A 192 -3.14 -9.77 20.07
N LEU A 193 -3.03 -8.77 20.95
CA LEU A 193 -3.77 -8.71 22.22
C LEU A 193 -5.28 -8.54 22.03
N THR A 194 -5.70 -7.81 21.00
CA THR A 194 -7.12 -7.58 20.65
C THR A 194 -7.51 -8.34 19.38
N ALA A 195 -6.93 -9.53 19.17
CA ALA A 195 -7.10 -10.28 17.93
C ALA A 195 -8.55 -10.75 17.70
N ASP A 196 -9.30 -10.96 18.77
CA ASP A 196 -10.73 -11.24 18.76
C ASP A 196 -11.53 -10.10 18.09
N GLU A 197 -11.28 -8.84 18.48
CA GLU A 197 -11.91 -7.68 17.84
C GLU A 197 -11.45 -7.49 16.39
N VAL A 198 -10.15 -7.70 16.12
CA VAL A 198 -9.60 -7.56 14.76
C VAL A 198 -10.18 -8.63 13.82
N ALA A 199 -10.46 -9.83 14.33
CA ALA A 199 -11.04 -10.93 13.57
C ALA A 199 -12.47 -10.65 13.08
N GLU A 200 -13.22 -9.74 13.70
CA GLU A 200 -14.54 -9.31 13.19
C GLU A 200 -14.45 -8.67 11.79
N HIS A 201 -13.28 -8.12 11.45
CA HIS A 201 -13.03 -7.47 10.17
C HIS A 201 -12.11 -8.26 9.25
N ALA A 202 -11.28 -9.16 9.77
CA ALA A 202 -10.31 -9.94 9.00
C ALA A 202 -10.84 -11.32 8.59
N GLU A 203 -10.66 -11.68 7.32
CA GLU A 203 -10.95 -13.04 6.82
C GLU A 203 -9.74 -13.99 6.92
N PHE A 204 -8.56 -13.44 7.23
CA PHE A 204 -7.33 -14.19 7.49
C PHE A 204 -6.33 -13.32 8.27
N PHE A 205 -5.42 -13.97 9.00
CA PHE A 205 -4.24 -13.36 9.61
C PHE A 205 -2.96 -13.86 8.95
N SER A 206 -1.99 -12.96 8.85
CA SER A 206 -0.61 -13.28 8.50
C SER A 206 0.31 -12.72 9.57
N PHE A 207 1.12 -13.55 10.22
CA PHE A 207 2.00 -13.08 11.28
C PHE A 207 3.26 -12.46 10.68
N GLY A 208 3.38 -11.13 10.78
CA GLY A 208 4.59 -10.39 10.43
C GLY A 208 5.59 -10.49 11.57
N THR A 209 6.19 -11.67 11.77
CA THR A 209 6.99 -11.96 12.97
C THR A 209 8.26 -11.11 13.09
N ASN A 210 8.76 -10.53 12.00
CA ASN A 210 9.88 -9.58 12.04
C ASN A 210 9.51 -8.35 12.88
N ASP A 211 8.48 -7.62 12.47
CA ASP A 211 8.02 -6.43 13.18
C ASP A 211 7.39 -6.76 14.53
N LEU A 212 6.71 -7.91 14.65
CA LEU A 212 6.18 -8.37 15.93
C LEU A 212 7.28 -8.65 16.95
N THR A 213 8.42 -9.21 16.51
CA THR A 213 9.58 -9.45 17.39
C THR A 213 10.25 -8.11 17.74
N GLN A 214 10.46 -7.23 16.77
CA GLN A 214 11.02 -5.90 17.01
C GLN A 214 10.21 -5.13 18.05
N MET A 215 8.89 -5.03 17.88
CA MET A 215 8.03 -4.30 18.81
C MET A 215 7.81 -5.06 20.13
N GLY A 216 7.73 -6.38 20.10
CA GLY A 216 7.51 -7.21 21.29
C GLY A 216 8.73 -7.23 22.22
N CYS A 217 9.95 -7.23 21.65
CA CYS A 217 11.20 -7.21 22.41
C CYS A 217 11.75 -5.80 22.62
N GLY A 218 11.28 -4.79 21.89
CA GLY A 218 11.85 -3.45 21.90
C GLY A 218 13.20 -3.36 21.18
N PHE A 219 13.39 -4.15 20.13
CA PHE A 219 14.62 -4.18 19.32
C PHE A 219 14.37 -3.57 17.95
N SER A 220 15.31 -2.75 17.49
CA SER A 220 15.45 -2.45 16.07
C SER A 220 16.34 -3.52 15.46
N ARG A 221 15.97 -4.07 14.31
CA ARG A 221 16.78 -5.11 13.65
C ARG A 221 18.02 -4.54 12.98
N ASP A 222 17.97 -3.27 12.61
CA ASP A 222 19.03 -2.58 11.87
C ASP A 222 20.06 -1.91 12.80
N ASP A 223 19.84 -1.96 14.12
CA ASP A 223 20.74 -1.48 15.17
C ASP A 223 21.34 -2.65 15.97
#